data_AF-A0A820CA58-F1
#
_entry.id   AF-A0A820CA58-F1
#
_cell.length_a   1.000
_cell.length_b   1.000
_cell.length_c   1.000
_cell.angle_alpha   90.00
_cell.angle_beta   90.00
_cell.angle_gamma   90.00
#
_symmetry.space_group_name_H-M   'P 1'
#
loop_
_entity.id
_entity.type
_entity.pdbx_description
1 polymer ?
#
loop_
_entity_poly.entity_id
_entity_poly.type
_entity_poly.pdbx_seq_one_letter_code
_entity_poly.pdbx_strand_id
1 'polypeptide(L)'
;TTTTTTSTDTSGCYYGEDLVSLVEGGQRRIKYLKVGDRVWSINNHNYELVQDEIILMMHNGPNEKVIFYTFQSVEGGEFRLTGAHNMPVFDTVENKIKIKRASLVTMQDRLIMSGKTVEITNILITIGQGFYSPLTLSSYLMVNNVSTSVFSANYKVSSATVQLGFLPIRVYYHITRWMYGNNYNPFVEIQDGLHPIPHFYKQQQAKIRFIFLEFPIYLFSTIIILSLLNILFKNGQLSYYSTINKNHRYVFF
;
A
#
# COMPACT_ATOMS: atom_id res chain seq x y z
N THR A 1 3.25 -35.66 -22.95
CA THR A 1 2.48 -35.53 -21.69
C THR A 1 2.93 -34.24 -21.01
N THR A 2 2.14 -33.18 -21.12
CA THR A 2 2.51 -31.85 -20.61
C THR A 2 2.20 -31.79 -19.13
N THR A 3 3.23 -31.88 -18.29
CA THR A 3 3.13 -31.76 -16.83
C THR A 3 2.60 -30.37 -16.48
N THR A 4 1.31 -30.27 -16.20
CA THR A 4 0.69 -29.01 -15.78
C THR A 4 1.05 -28.83 -14.31
N THR A 5 2.11 -28.08 -14.02
CA THR A 5 2.50 -27.74 -12.64
C THR A 5 1.47 -26.78 -12.07
N THR A 6 0.52 -27.30 -11.30
CA THR A 6 -0.34 -26.50 -10.42
C THR A 6 0.55 -25.98 -9.29
N SER A 7 0.84 -24.68 -9.25
CA SER A 7 1.59 -24.10 -8.15
C SER A 7 0.68 -23.97 -6.92
N THR A 8 1.06 -24.58 -5.81
CA THR A 8 0.52 -24.19 -4.50
C THR A 8 1.19 -22.86 -4.14
N ASP A 9 0.66 -21.77 -4.70
CA ASP A 9 1.20 -20.44 -4.44
C ASP A 9 1.16 -20.18 -2.94
N THR A 10 2.35 -20.06 -2.37
CA THR A 10 2.53 -19.76 -0.95
C THR A 10 2.19 -18.30 -0.66
N SER A 11 2.14 -17.43 -1.68
CA SER A 11 1.83 -16.01 -1.53
C SER A 11 0.32 -15.73 -1.57
N GLY A 12 -0.08 -14.65 -0.90
CA GLY A 12 -1.46 -14.21 -0.82
C GLY A 12 -1.83 -13.39 -2.06
N CYS A 13 -2.67 -13.95 -2.92
CA CYS A 13 -3.11 -13.34 -4.17
C CYS A 13 -4.64 -13.46 -4.37
N TYR A 14 -5.16 -12.61 -5.23
CA TYR A 14 -6.55 -12.54 -5.68
C TYR A 14 -6.71 -13.21 -7.04
N TYR A 15 -7.92 -13.68 -7.34
CA TYR A 15 -8.26 -14.14 -8.68
C TYR A 15 -8.55 -12.97 -9.64
N GLY A 16 -8.01 -13.04 -10.86
CA GLY A 16 -8.06 -11.92 -11.81
C GLY A 16 -9.45 -11.52 -12.28
N GLU A 17 -10.42 -12.43 -12.28
CA GLU A 17 -11.78 -12.16 -12.77
C GLU A 17 -12.72 -11.55 -11.72
N ASP A 18 -12.33 -11.59 -10.44
CA ASP A 18 -13.09 -10.96 -9.36
C ASP A 18 -13.09 -9.44 -9.54
N LEU A 19 -14.12 -8.78 -9.01
CA LEU A 19 -14.41 -7.37 -9.25
C LEU A 19 -14.08 -6.52 -8.03
N VAL A 20 -13.51 -5.35 -8.28
CA VAL A 20 -13.31 -4.29 -7.30
C VAL A 20 -14.25 -3.14 -7.63
N SER A 21 -14.93 -2.63 -6.61
CA SER A 21 -15.81 -1.48 -6.73
C SER A 21 -14.98 -0.19 -6.75
N LEU A 22 -15.16 0.62 -7.79
CA LEU A 22 -14.46 1.89 -7.96
C LEU A 22 -15.20 3.02 -7.25
N VAL A 23 -14.47 4.04 -6.80
CA VAL A 23 -15.05 5.23 -6.13
C VAL A 23 -15.83 6.08 -7.12
N GLU A 24 -15.37 6.21 -8.37
CA GLU A 24 -16.08 6.95 -9.43
C GLU A 24 -17.34 6.23 -9.92
N GLY A 25 -17.62 5.02 -9.42
CA GLY A 25 -18.74 4.19 -9.82
C GLY A 25 -18.32 3.04 -10.74
N GLY A 26 -19.16 2.01 -10.77
CA GLY A 26 -18.91 0.78 -11.52
C GLY A 26 -17.91 -0.17 -10.83
N GLN A 27 -17.51 -1.19 -11.57
CA GLN A 27 -16.64 -2.27 -11.10
C GLN A 27 -15.56 -2.57 -12.12
N ARG A 28 -14.40 -3.03 -11.64
CA ARG A 28 -13.28 -3.43 -12.48
C ARG A 28 -12.76 -4.79 -12.08
N ARG A 29 -12.47 -5.64 -13.06
CA ARG A 29 -11.79 -6.92 -12.80
C ARG A 29 -10.39 -6.66 -12.26
N ILE A 30 -9.96 -7.45 -11.28
CA ILE A 30 -8.65 -7.29 -10.64
C ILE A 30 -7.50 -7.31 -11.66
N LYS A 31 -7.59 -8.17 -12.68
CA LYS A 31 -6.58 -8.23 -13.76
C LYS A 31 -6.42 -6.95 -14.59
N TYR A 32 -7.38 -6.02 -14.49
CA TYR A 32 -7.38 -4.74 -15.19
C TYR A 32 -7.18 -3.54 -14.24
N LEU A 33 -7.00 -3.78 -12.93
CA LEU A 33 -6.67 -2.71 -11.99
C LEU A 33 -5.35 -2.06 -12.38
N LYS A 34 -5.30 -0.74 -12.19
CA LYS A 34 -4.13 0.09 -12.49
C LYS A 34 -3.77 0.91 -11.27
N VAL A 35 -2.48 1.21 -11.15
CA VAL A 35 -2.00 2.22 -10.21
C VAL A 35 -2.74 3.55 -10.43
N GLY A 36 -3.25 4.14 -9.35
CA GLY A 36 -4.08 5.34 -9.36
C GLY A 36 -5.59 5.08 -9.42
N ASP A 37 -6.03 3.83 -9.64
CA ASP A 37 -7.46 3.51 -9.54
C ASP A 37 -7.94 3.76 -8.11
N ARG A 38 -9.01 4.55 -7.97
CA ARG A 38 -9.66 4.81 -6.69
C ARG A 38 -10.70 3.76 -6.41
N VAL A 39 -10.56 3.11 -5.25
CA VAL A 39 -11.31 1.92 -4.88
C VAL A 39 -11.93 2.08 -3.51
N TRP A 40 -12.97 1.31 -3.26
CA TRP A 40 -13.51 1.19 -1.92
C TRP A 40 -12.70 0.20 -1.08
N SER A 41 -12.49 0.57 0.18
CA SER A 41 -11.77 -0.21 1.18
C SER A 41 -12.47 -0.06 2.53
N ILE A 42 -11.89 -0.64 3.58
CA ILE A 42 -12.32 -0.47 4.96
C ILE A 42 -11.21 0.14 5.81
N ASN A 43 -11.62 0.89 6.83
CA ASN A 43 -10.71 1.45 7.82
C ASN A 43 -10.22 0.37 8.80
N ASN A 44 -8.92 0.39 9.11
CA ASN A 44 -8.26 -0.55 10.02
C ASN A 44 -8.80 -0.51 11.47
N HIS A 45 -9.45 0.58 11.88
CA HIS A 45 -9.90 0.81 13.25
C HIS A 45 -11.33 0.32 13.49
N ASN A 46 -12.26 0.70 12.63
CA ASN A 46 -13.70 0.49 12.81
C ASN A 46 -14.36 -0.29 11.65
N TYR A 47 -13.58 -0.71 10.65
CA TYR A 47 -14.05 -1.45 9.47
C TYR A 47 -15.11 -0.69 8.65
N GLU A 48 -15.21 0.63 8.82
CA GLU A 48 -16.08 1.48 8.02
C GLU A 48 -15.55 1.66 6.60
N LEU A 49 -16.47 1.84 5.66
CA LEU A 49 -16.16 2.04 4.26
C LEU A 49 -15.38 3.34 4.05
N VAL A 50 -14.22 3.27 3.41
CA VAL A 50 -13.37 4.42 3.09
C VAL A 50 -12.90 4.36 1.65
N GLN A 51 -12.58 5.54 1.09
CA GLN A 51 -11.93 5.63 -0.20
C GLN A 51 -10.44 5.31 -0.07
N ASP A 52 -9.92 4.57 -1.04
CA ASP A 52 -8.52 4.18 -1.11
C ASP A 52 -8.05 4.20 -2.57
N GLU A 53 -6.78 3.88 -2.80
CA GLU A 53 -6.16 3.93 -4.11
C GLU A 53 -5.19 2.77 -4.29
N ILE A 54 -5.19 2.19 -5.49
CA ILE A 54 -4.17 1.20 -5.88
C ILE A 54 -2.85 1.92 -6.10
N ILE A 55 -1.80 1.54 -5.38
CA ILE A 55 -0.48 2.18 -5.48
C ILE A 55 0.55 1.32 -6.19
N LEU A 56 0.39 -0.01 -6.20
CA LEU A 56 1.35 -0.93 -6.79
C LEU A 56 0.70 -2.30 -7.04
N MET A 57 1.09 -2.98 -8.12
CA MET A 57 0.87 -4.41 -8.27
C MET A 57 2.09 -5.17 -7.73
N MET A 58 1.98 -5.77 -6.53
CA MET A 58 3.13 -6.38 -5.85
C MET A 58 3.57 -7.69 -6.50
N HIS A 59 2.61 -8.48 -6.95
CA HIS A 59 2.81 -9.81 -7.51
C HIS A 59 1.69 -10.10 -8.49
N ASN A 60 2.00 -10.68 -9.65
CA ASN A 60 1.01 -11.19 -10.58
C ASN A 60 1.59 -12.32 -11.44
N GLY A 61 0.70 -13.15 -11.96
CA GLY A 61 1.03 -14.26 -12.85
C GLY A 61 -0.16 -14.56 -13.74
N PRO A 62 -0.42 -13.73 -14.77
CA PRO A 62 -1.69 -13.73 -15.52
C PRO A 62 -2.00 -15.05 -16.24
N ASN A 63 -0.97 -15.82 -16.57
CA ASN A 63 -1.10 -17.07 -17.32
C ASN A 63 -1.00 -18.32 -16.44
N GLU A 64 -0.71 -18.17 -15.15
CA GLU A 64 -0.49 -19.29 -14.23
C GLU A 64 -1.81 -19.88 -13.72
N LYS A 65 -1.84 -21.20 -13.53
CA LYS A 65 -2.99 -21.89 -12.92
C LYS A 65 -2.73 -22.07 -11.43
N VAL A 66 -3.62 -21.51 -10.62
CA VAL A 66 -3.49 -21.48 -9.16
C VAL A 66 -4.76 -22.00 -8.50
N ILE A 67 -4.60 -22.58 -7.32
CA ILE A 67 -5.71 -23.03 -6.47
C ILE A 67 -6.25 -21.83 -5.67
N PHE A 68 -7.55 -21.62 -5.77
CA PHE A 68 -8.30 -20.62 -5.02
C PHE A 68 -9.33 -21.27 -4.10
N TYR A 69 -9.51 -20.67 -2.93
CA TYR A 69 -10.66 -20.89 -2.07
C TYR A 69 -11.75 -19.92 -2.54
N THR A 70 -12.84 -20.49 -3.06
CA THR A 70 -14.04 -19.78 -3.49
C THR A 70 -15.05 -19.78 -2.37
N PHE A 71 -15.42 -18.59 -1.91
CA PHE A 71 -16.41 -18.40 -0.87
C PHE A 71 -17.70 -17.90 -1.48
N GLN A 72 -18.82 -18.47 -1.05
CA GLN A 72 -20.17 -18.03 -1.43
C GLN A 72 -20.89 -17.49 -0.19
N SER A 73 -21.69 -16.46 -0.37
CA SER A 73 -22.42 -15.78 0.72
C SER A 73 -23.93 -15.88 0.55
N VAL A 74 -24.68 -15.67 1.64
CA VAL A 74 -26.15 -15.59 1.60
C VAL A 74 -26.66 -14.41 0.77
N GLU A 75 -25.86 -13.35 0.60
CA GLU A 75 -26.21 -12.19 -0.23
C GLU A 75 -25.91 -12.41 -1.73
N GLY A 76 -25.47 -13.63 -2.08
CA GLY A 76 -25.08 -13.98 -3.43
C GLY A 76 -23.64 -13.56 -3.75
N GLY A 77 -23.22 -13.89 -4.97
CA GLY A 77 -21.85 -13.67 -5.43
C GLY A 77 -20.86 -14.71 -4.88
N GLU A 78 -19.69 -14.74 -5.52
CA GLU A 78 -18.55 -15.56 -5.14
C GLU A 78 -17.30 -14.67 -5.07
N PHE A 79 -16.34 -14.96 -4.20
CA PHE A 79 -15.03 -14.34 -4.25
C PHE A 79 -13.94 -15.37 -4.00
N ARG A 80 -12.74 -15.13 -4.54
CA ARG A 80 -11.67 -16.11 -4.66
C ARG A 80 -10.34 -15.57 -4.18
N LEU A 81 -9.74 -16.29 -3.25
CA LEU A 81 -8.42 -15.98 -2.69
C LEU A 81 -7.52 -17.21 -2.69
N THR A 82 -6.21 -17.02 -2.84
CA THR A 82 -5.26 -18.11 -2.56
C THR A 82 -5.27 -18.46 -1.07
N GLY A 83 -4.89 -19.70 -0.72
CA GLY A 83 -5.01 -20.18 0.66
C GLY A 83 -4.27 -19.33 1.70
N ALA A 84 -3.12 -18.75 1.33
CA ALA A 84 -2.30 -17.93 2.22
C ALA A 84 -2.74 -16.46 2.30
N HIS A 85 -3.80 -16.06 1.61
CA HIS A 85 -4.31 -14.69 1.63
C HIS A 85 -4.97 -14.36 2.97
N ASN A 86 -4.69 -13.19 3.57
CA ASN A 86 -5.36 -12.78 4.80
C ASN A 86 -6.68 -12.08 4.49
N MET A 87 -7.72 -12.39 5.25
CA MET A 87 -8.97 -11.64 5.21
C MET A 87 -9.54 -11.44 6.61
N PRO A 88 -10.15 -10.27 6.87
CA PRO A 88 -10.92 -10.07 8.08
C PRO A 88 -12.21 -10.87 8.01
N VAL A 89 -12.48 -11.64 9.05
CA VAL A 89 -13.72 -12.37 9.27
C VAL A 89 -14.24 -12.09 10.66
N PHE A 90 -15.55 -12.09 10.82
CA PHE A 90 -16.17 -12.04 12.13
C PHE A 90 -16.27 -13.45 12.70
N ASP A 91 -15.51 -13.71 13.76
CA ASP A 91 -15.50 -14.96 14.50
C ASP A 91 -16.72 -14.97 15.44
N THR A 92 -17.69 -15.83 15.13
CA THR A 92 -18.95 -15.91 15.88
C THR A 92 -18.79 -16.51 17.27
N VAL A 93 -17.72 -17.29 17.51
CA VAL A 93 -17.44 -17.91 18.81
C VAL A 93 -16.84 -16.89 19.76
N GLU A 94 -15.88 -16.10 19.30
CA GLU A 94 -15.22 -15.07 20.11
C GLU A 94 -15.89 -13.69 19.99
N ASN A 95 -16.95 -13.58 19.19
CA ASN A 95 -17.73 -12.36 18.96
C ASN A 95 -16.88 -11.14 18.61
N LYS A 96 -15.88 -11.33 17.71
CA LYS A 96 -14.96 -10.27 17.29
C LYS A 96 -14.41 -10.50 15.89
N ILE A 97 -13.91 -9.44 15.28
CA ILE A 97 -13.21 -9.53 13.99
C ILE A 97 -11.80 -10.07 14.20
N LYS A 98 -11.41 -11.05 13.37
CA LYS A 98 -10.07 -11.63 13.31
C LYS A 98 -9.57 -11.62 11.88
N ILE A 99 -8.25 -11.53 11.72
CA ILE A 99 -7.60 -11.80 10.45
C ILE A 99 -7.30 -13.30 10.36
N LYS A 100 -7.85 -13.98 9.36
CA LYS A 100 -7.58 -15.39 9.07
C LYS A 100 -7.00 -15.56 7.67
N ARG A 101 -6.21 -16.61 7.49
CA ARG A 101 -5.87 -17.14 6.16
C ARG A 101 -7.14 -17.66 5.49
N ALA A 102 -7.31 -17.44 4.19
CA ALA A 102 -8.44 -17.98 3.44
C ALA A 102 -8.58 -19.50 3.64
N SER A 103 -7.47 -20.25 3.69
CA SER A 103 -7.50 -21.70 3.94
C SER A 103 -7.96 -22.13 5.33
N LEU A 104 -8.08 -21.19 6.28
CA LEU A 104 -8.47 -21.44 7.68
C LEU A 104 -9.86 -20.85 8.02
N VAL A 105 -10.52 -20.21 7.06
CA VAL A 105 -11.90 -19.72 7.22
C VAL A 105 -12.85 -20.91 7.22
N THR A 106 -13.81 -20.92 8.14
CA THR A 106 -14.82 -21.97 8.24
C THR A 106 -16.23 -21.44 8.04
N MET A 107 -17.19 -22.35 7.88
CA MET A 107 -18.61 -22.01 7.76
C MET A 107 -19.20 -21.31 9.00
N GLN A 108 -18.53 -21.36 10.15
CA GLN A 108 -18.94 -20.63 11.36
C GLN A 108 -18.51 -19.16 11.34
N ASP A 109 -17.55 -18.80 10.49
CA ASP A 109 -17.12 -17.42 10.32
C ASP A 109 -18.13 -16.65 9.46
N ARG A 110 -18.15 -15.33 9.62
CA ARG A 110 -18.92 -14.42 8.77
C ARG A 110 -18.01 -13.48 8.00
N LEU A 111 -18.33 -13.26 6.74
CA LEU A 111 -17.65 -12.31 5.87
C LEU A 111 -17.96 -10.88 6.30
N ILE A 112 -17.02 -9.97 6.14
CA ILE A 112 -17.28 -8.54 6.26
C ILE A 112 -17.62 -8.02 4.88
N MET A 113 -18.88 -7.66 4.65
CA MET A 113 -19.36 -7.13 3.38
C MET A 113 -19.97 -5.75 3.58
N SER A 114 -19.41 -4.72 2.96
CA SER A 114 -19.92 -3.34 3.04
C SER A 114 -20.32 -2.88 4.46
N GLY A 115 -19.50 -3.19 5.47
CA GLY A 115 -19.72 -2.78 6.87
C GLY A 115 -20.67 -3.66 7.69
N LYS A 116 -21.21 -4.76 7.12
CA LYS A 116 -22.02 -5.76 7.85
C LYS A 116 -21.38 -7.14 7.80
N THR A 117 -21.82 -8.03 8.69
CA THR A 117 -21.37 -9.42 8.73
C THR A 117 -22.35 -10.33 8.00
N VAL A 118 -21.85 -11.12 7.04
CA VAL A 118 -22.66 -11.95 6.15
C VAL A 118 -22.25 -13.41 6.31
N GLU A 119 -23.24 -14.31 6.36
CA GLU A 119 -23.02 -15.75 6.50
C GLU A 119 -22.43 -16.35 5.21
N ILE A 120 -21.49 -17.27 5.40
CA ILE A 120 -20.89 -18.08 4.33
C ILE A 120 -21.82 -19.26 4.07
N THR A 121 -22.24 -19.45 2.82
CA THR A 121 -23.10 -20.57 2.40
C THR A 121 -22.31 -21.74 1.84
N ASN A 122 -21.11 -21.49 1.31
CA ASN A 122 -20.24 -22.54 0.79
C ASN A 122 -18.78 -22.10 0.73
N ILE A 123 -17.87 -23.07 0.82
CA ILE A 123 -16.43 -22.89 0.59
C ILE A 123 -15.96 -24.01 -0.33
N LEU A 124 -15.54 -23.64 -1.54
CA LEU A 124 -15.09 -24.56 -2.59
C LEU A 124 -13.61 -24.35 -2.88
N ILE A 125 -12.93 -25.40 -3.32
CA ILE A 125 -11.57 -25.30 -3.86
C ILE A 125 -11.68 -25.36 -5.38
N THR A 126 -11.23 -24.31 -6.05
CA THR A 126 -11.34 -24.15 -7.50
C THR A 126 -9.97 -23.83 -8.11
N ILE A 127 -9.73 -24.25 -9.35
CA ILE A 127 -8.53 -23.85 -10.09
C ILE A 127 -8.90 -22.66 -10.99
N GLY A 128 -8.16 -21.56 -10.84
CA GLY A 128 -8.29 -20.36 -11.65
C GLY A 128 -7.00 -20.07 -12.42
N GLN A 129 -7.13 -19.42 -13.57
CA GLN A 129 -5.99 -18.87 -14.30
C GLN A 129 -5.79 -17.38 -13.96
N GLY A 130 -4.57 -17.00 -13.61
CA GLY A 130 -4.21 -15.64 -13.28
C GLY A 130 -4.39 -15.31 -11.81
N PHE A 131 -3.31 -14.86 -11.18
CA PHE A 131 -3.33 -14.31 -9.83
C PHE A 131 -2.72 -12.91 -9.79
N TYR A 132 -3.16 -12.10 -8.83
CA TYR A 132 -2.78 -10.69 -8.72
C TYR A 132 -2.75 -10.26 -7.24
N SER A 133 -1.85 -9.35 -6.87
CA SER A 133 -1.69 -8.84 -5.51
C SER A 133 -1.52 -7.32 -5.54
N PRO A 134 -2.62 -6.57 -5.73
CA PRO A 134 -2.58 -5.11 -5.67
C PRO A 134 -2.36 -4.64 -4.23
N LEU A 135 -1.60 -3.57 -4.07
CA LEU A 135 -1.36 -2.87 -2.83
C LEU A 135 -2.13 -1.57 -2.82
N THR A 136 -2.76 -1.27 -1.68
CA THR A 136 -3.49 -0.03 -1.43
C THR A 136 -2.81 0.85 -0.37
N LEU A 137 -3.30 2.07 -0.16
CA LEU A 137 -2.81 2.93 0.93
C LEU A 137 -3.25 2.38 2.29
N SER A 138 -4.51 1.97 2.46
CA SER A 138 -5.09 1.56 3.76
C SER A 138 -4.85 0.11 4.16
N SER A 139 -4.38 -0.75 3.22
CA SER A 139 -4.09 -2.20 3.37
C SER A 139 -5.27 -3.15 3.32
N TYR A 140 -6.45 -2.65 2.99
CA TYR A 140 -7.59 -3.46 2.62
C TYR A 140 -8.01 -3.14 1.18
N LEU A 141 -8.82 -4.03 0.64
CA LEU A 141 -9.45 -3.89 -0.65
C LEU A 141 -10.84 -4.53 -0.57
N MET A 142 -11.82 -3.92 -1.21
CA MET A 142 -13.15 -4.52 -1.30
C MET A 142 -13.29 -5.25 -2.64
N VAL A 143 -13.41 -6.58 -2.59
CA VAL A 143 -13.51 -7.48 -3.73
C VAL A 143 -14.84 -8.22 -3.70
N ASN A 144 -15.65 -8.08 -4.75
CA ASN A 144 -17.02 -8.62 -4.83
C ASN A 144 -17.84 -8.27 -3.57
N ASN A 145 -17.71 -7.02 -3.11
CA ASN A 145 -18.29 -6.48 -1.87
C ASN A 145 -17.77 -7.07 -0.55
N VAL A 146 -16.77 -7.97 -0.60
CA VAL A 146 -16.11 -8.54 0.58
C VAL A 146 -14.84 -7.77 0.89
N SER A 147 -14.64 -7.41 2.15
CA SER A 147 -13.41 -6.77 2.60
C SER A 147 -12.30 -7.80 2.78
N THR A 148 -11.15 -7.57 2.14
CA THR A 148 -9.98 -8.45 2.17
C THR A 148 -8.73 -7.65 2.53
N SER A 149 -7.75 -8.27 3.19
CA SER A 149 -6.45 -7.62 3.38
C SER A 149 -5.65 -7.69 2.10
N VAL A 150 -4.83 -6.69 1.79
CA VAL A 150 -3.89 -6.77 0.65
C VAL A 150 -2.64 -7.61 0.94
N PHE A 151 -2.52 -8.15 2.16
CA PHE A 151 -1.33 -8.87 2.62
C PHE A 151 -1.56 -10.38 2.74
N SER A 152 -0.47 -11.13 2.58
CA SER A 152 -0.41 -12.57 2.84
C SER A 152 -0.10 -12.86 4.30
N ALA A 153 -0.54 -14.01 4.77
CA ALA A 153 -0.19 -14.51 6.09
C ALA A 153 1.28 -14.94 6.23
N ASN A 154 2.06 -14.92 5.14
CA ASN A 154 3.49 -15.21 5.17
C ASN A 154 4.32 -14.14 5.87
N TYR A 155 3.80 -12.92 6.01
CA TYR A 155 4.57 -11.84 6.62
C TYR A 155 4.85 -12.08 8.11
N LYS A 156 4.18 -13.04 8.79
CA LYS A 156 4.40 -13.46 10.20
C LYS A 156 4.49 -12.31 11.22
N VAL A 157 4.05 -11.11 10.86
CA VAL A 157 4.03 -9.89 11.68
C VAL A 157 2.67 -9.23 11.56
N SER A 158 2.37 -8.30 12.45
CA SER A 158 1.09 -7.56 12.41
C SER A 158 0.95 -6.77 11.11
N SER A 159 -0.30 -6.57 10.64
CA SER A 159 -0.57 -5.77 9.43
C SER A 159 0.00 -4.35 9.54
N ALA A 160 0.03 -3.75 10.73
CA ALA A 160 0.65 -2.45 10.97
C ALA A 160 2.17 -2.47 10.75
N THR A 161 2.84 -3.56 11.13
CA THR A 161 4.28 -3.75 10.87
C THR A 161 4.54 -3.91 9.37
N VAL A 162 3.70 -4.69 8.66
CA VAL A 162 3.82 -4.82 7.20
C VAL A 162 3.63 -3.46 6.52
N GLN A 163 2.63 -2.67 6.95
CA GLN A 163 2.41 -1.31 6.46
C GLN A 163 3.65 -0.44 6.58
N LEU A 164 4.33 -0.48 7.72
CA LEU A 164 5.56 0.30 7.94
C LEU A 164 6.67 -0.11 6.98
N GLY A 165 6.81 -1.40 6.68
CA GLY A 165 7.76 -1.90 5.68
C GLY A 165 7.51 -1.36 4.26
N PHE A 166 6.25 -1.05 3.92
CA PHE A 166 5.85 -0.45 2.66
C PHE A 166 5.83 1.09 2.68
N LEU A 167 6.18 1.73 3.80
CA LEU A 167 6.20 3.20 3.90
C LEU A 167 7.11 3.89 2.86
N PRO A 168 8.35 3.40 2.58
CA PRO A 168 9.19 4.03 1.56
C PRO A 168 8.55 4.05 0.17
N ILE A 169 7.85 2.98 -0.20
CA ILE A 169 7.12 2.86 -1.47
C ILE A 169 5.97 3.88 -1.53
N ARG A 170 5.21 4.04 -0.44
CA ARG A 170 4.12 5.04 -0.34
C ARG A 170 4.63 6.47 -0.42
N VAL A 171 5.72 6.77 0.28
CA VAL A 171 6.33 8.12 0.24
C VAL A 171 6.84 8.43 -1.18
N TYR A 172 7.52 7.47 -1.82
CA TYR A 172 7.98 7.63 -3.19
C TYR A 172 6.82 7.87 -4.17
N TYR A 173 5.73 7.11 -4.00
CA TYR A 173 4.51 7.27 -4.78
C TYR A 173 3.93 8.69 -4.68
N HIS A 174 3.77 9.22 -3.46
CA HIS A 174 3.23 10.57 -3.26
C HIS A 174 4.16 11.67 -3.78
N ILE A 175 5.47 11.57 -3.50
CA ILE A 175 6.45 12.58 -3.94
C ILE A 175 6.50 12.66 -5.46
N THR A 176 6.53 11.52 -6.15
CA THR A 176 6.60 11.50 -7.62
C THR A 176 5.33 12.02 -8.27
N ARG A 177 4.13 11.71 -7.74
CA ARG A 177 2.87 12.31 -8.24
C ARG A 177 2.78 13.81 -7.94
N TRP A 178 3.34 14.25 -6.80
CA TRP A 178 3.43 15.69 -6.51
C TRP A 178 4.36 16.42 -7.50
N MET A 179 5.50 15.84 -7.87
CA MET A 179 6.46 16.46 -8.81
C MET A 179 6.02 16.37 -10.28
N TYR A 180 5.47 15.23 -10.70
CA TYR A 180 5.21 14.91 -12.12
C TYR A 180 3.72 14.90 -12.48
N GLY A 181 2.84 15.20 -11.53
CA GLY A 181 1.39 15.26 -11.69
C GLY A 181 0.64 14.01 -11.24
N ASN A 182 -0.63 14.19 -10.89
CA ASN A 182 -1.48 13.14 -10.31
C ASN A 182 -1.68 11.90 -11.21
N ASN A 183 -1.42 11.97 -12.52
CA ASN A 183 -1.56 10.79 -13.39
C ASN A 183 -0.25 10.00 -13.56
N TYR A 184 0.83 10.44 -12.91
CA TYR A 184 2.12 9.76 -13.00
C TYR A 184 2.09 8.41 -12.28
N ASN A 185 2.43 7.34 -13.01
CA ASN A 185 2.66 6.02 -12.42
C ASN A 185 4.18 5.78 -12.25
N PRO A 186 4.70 5.80 -11.01
CA PRO A 186 6.12 5.57 -10.75
C PRO A 186 6.52 4.08 -10.82
N PHE A 187 5.54 3.17 -10.92
CA PHE A 187 5.72 1.73 -10.94
C PHE A 187 5.25 1.17 -12.29
N VAL A 188 6.18 1.03 -13.24
CA VAL A 188 5.88 0.31 -14.48
C VAL A 188 5.68 -1.17 -14.12
N GLU A 189 4.48 -1.70 -14.42
CA GLU A 189 4.18 -3.11 -14.24
C GLU A 189 4.92 -3.91 -15.32
N ILE A 190 5.81 -4.81 -14.91
CA ILE A 190 6.65 -5.60 -15.82
C ILE A 190 6.38 -7.08 -15.55
N GLN A 191 6.02 -7.82 -16.60
CA GLN A 191 5.78 -9.27 -16.57
C GLN A 191 7.09 -10.06 -16.66
N ASP A 192 8.09 -9.72 -15.86
CA ASP A 192 9.33 -10.50 -15.80
C ASP A 192 9.30 -11.45 -14.60
N GLY A 193 9.88 -12.65 -14.73
CA GLY A 193 9.94 -13.68 -13.69
C GLY A 193 10.74 -13.32 -12.42
N LEU A 194 11.12 -12.05 -12.26
CA LEU A 194 11.60 -11.47 -11.01
C LEU A 194 10.42 -10.78 -10.32
N HIS A 195 10.25 -11.00 -9.01
CA HIS A 195 9.19 -10.35 -8.24
C HIS A 195 9.24 -8.80 -8.45
N PRO A 196 8.09 -8.13 -8.73
CA PRO A 196 8.04 -6.71 -9.11
C PRO A 196 8.78 -5.76 -8.16
N ILE A 197 8.70 -6.04 -6.85
CA ILE A 197 9.35 -5.23 -5.80
C ILE A 197 10.89 -5.25 -5.88
N PRO A 198 11.60 -6.40 -5.80
CA PRO A 198 13.05 -6.45 -6.00
C PRO A 198 13.51 -5.78 -7.29
N HIS A 199 12.76 -5.98 -8.38
CA HIS A 199 13.07 -5.36 -9.67
C HIS A 199 12.93 -3.84 -9.62
N PHE A 200 11.83 -3.33 -9.05
CA PHE A 200 11.64 -1.91 -8.79
C PHE A 200 12.78 -1.31 -7.97
N TYR A 201 13.15 -1.95 -6.86
CA TYR A 201 14.26 -1.48 -6.03
C TYR A 201 15.57 -1.44 -6.81
N LYS A 202 15.87 -2.46 -7.62
CA LYS A 202 17.06 -2.50 -8.46
C LYS A 202 17.06 -1.37 -9.50
N GLN A 203 15.94 -1.14 -10.19
CA GLN A 203 15.85 -0.11 -11.24
C GLN A 203 15.85 1.30 -10.67
N GLN A 204 15.19 1.54 -9.54
CA GLN A 204 15.05 2.87 -8.96
C GLN A 204 16.07 3.13 -7.84
N GLN A 205 17.04 2.24 -7.61
CA GLN A 205 17.99 2.34 -6.49
C GLN A 205 18.66 3.71 -6.40
N ALA A 206 19.15 4.24 -7.54
CA ALA A 206 19.81 5.54 -7.59
C ALA A 206 18.86 6.70 -7.24
N LYS A 207 17.63 6.67 -7.75
CA LYS A 207 16.62 7.69 -7.46
C LYS A 207 16.15 7.63 -6.01
N ILE A 208 15.89 6.41 -5.50
CA ILE A 208 15.52 6.18 -4.10
C ILE A 208 16.63 6.67 -3.18
N ARG A 209 17.89 6.30 -3.47
CA ARG A 209 19.05 6.77 -2.70
C ARG A 209 19.14 8.30 -2.73
N PHE A 210 18.99 8.93 -3.89
CA PHE A 210 19.01 10.38 -4.00
C PHE A 210 17.89 11.03 -3.19
N ILE A 211 16.64 10.58 -3.35
CA ILE A 211 15.47 11.19 -2.70
C ILE A 211 15.47 10.98 -1.18
N PHE A 212 15.82 9.78 -0.72
CA PHE A 212 15.66 9.41 0.69
C PHE A 212 16.94 9.53 1.53
N LEU A 213 18.12 9.53 0.92
CA LEU A 213 19.39 9.70 1.65
C LEU A 213 20.08 11.01 1.29
N GLU A 214 20.35 11.25 0.01
CA GLU A 214 21.25 12.36 -0.37
C GLU A 214 20.57 13.73 -0.29
N PHE A 215 19.35 13.86 -0.81
CA PHE A 215 18.59 15.11 -0.83
C PHE A 215 18.32 15.66 0.59
N PRO A 216 17.89 14.86 1.59
CA PRO A 216 17.74 15.36 2.97
C PRO A 216 19.07 15.86 3.57
N ILE A 217 20.19 15.21 3.26
CA ILE A 217 21.52 15.64 3.72
C ILE A 217 21.87 17.01 3.11
N TYR A 218 21.64 17.19 1.81
CA TYR A 218 21.86 18.47 1.14
C TYR A 218 20.92 19.57 1.65
N LEU A 219 19.64 19.25 1.88
CA LEU A 219 18.67 20.20 2.42
C LEU A 219 19.02 20.61 3.86
N PHE A 220 19.40 19.66 4.71
CA PHE A 220 19.77 19.95 6.09
C PHE A 220 21.05 20.79 6.17
N SER A 221 22.08 20.44 5.38
CA SER A 221 23.32 21.21 5.33
C SER A 221 23.10 22.63 4.81
N THR A 222 22.26 22.82 3.78
CA THR A 222 21.92 24.16 3.28
C THR A 222 21.18 25.00 4.33
N ILE A 223 20.21 24.41 5.06
CA ILE A 223 19.50 25.09 6.16
C ILE A 223 20.47 25.50 7.29
N ILE A 224 21.43 24.64 7.65
CA ILE A 224 22.46 24.96 8.66
C ILE A 224 23.33 26.11 8.19
N ILE A 225 23.82 26.07 6.94
CA ILE A 225 24.67 27.12 6.38
C ILE A 225 23.93 28.47 6.37
N LEU A 226 22.68 28.49 5.91
CA LEU A 226 21.85 29.70 5.90
C LEU A 226 21.60 30.23 7.33
N SER A 227 21.40 29.34 8.30
CA SER A 227 21.21 29.71 9.70
C SER A 227 22.49 30.31 10.31
N LEU A 228 23.66 29.73 10.03
CA LEU A 228 24.96 30.24 10.47
C LEU A 228 25.27 31.60 9.84
N LEU A 229 25.03 31.75 8.54
CA LEU A 229 25.19 33.03 7.86
C LEU A 229 24.30 34.11 8.49
N ASN A 230 23.04 33.80 8.78
CA ASN A 230 22.12 34.73 9.43
C ASN A 230 22.61 35.16 10.84
N ILE A 231 23.15 34.23 11.64
CA ILE A 231 23.75 34.54 12.94
C ILE A 231 24.97 35.46 12.79
N LEU A 232 25.87 35.15 11.85
CA LEU A 232 27.06 35.96 11.58
C LEU A 232 26.69 37.38 11.12
N PHE A 233 25.69 37.52 10.24
CA PHE A 233 25.20 38.84 9.81
C PHE A 233 24.59 39.65 10.96
N LYS A 234 23.78 39.04 11.83
CA LYS A 234 23.22 39.72 13.02
C LYS A 234 24.30 40.18 13.99
N ASN A 235 25.29 39.33 14.28
CA ASN A 235 26.39 39.66 15.18
C ASN A 235 27.35 40.70 14.56
N GLY A 236 27.56 40.65 13.25
CA GLY A 236 28.33 41.65 12.52
C GLY A 236 27.70 43.04 12.56
N GLN A 237 26.37 43.14 12.44
CA GLN A 237 25.66 44.41 12.60
C GLN A 237 25.71 44.95 14.04
N LEU A 238 25.60 44.08 15.06
CA LEU A 238 25.77 44.49 16.46
C LEU A 238 27.18 45.05 16.74
N SER A 239 28.21 44.45 16.13
CA SER A 239 29.59 44.93 16.24
C SER A 239 29.77 46.30 15.56
N TYR A 240 29.22 46.48 14.35
CA TYR A 240 29.28 47.74 13.59
C TYR A 240 28.57 48.89 14.33
N TYR A 241 27.37 48.65 14.89
CA TYR A 241 26.65 49.66 15.68
C TYR A 241 27.35 50.01 17.00
N SER A 242 28.01 49.06 17.67
CA SER A 242 28.78 49.35 18.89
C SER A 242 30.01 50.23 18.64
N THR A 243 30.57 50.16 17.42
CA THR A 243 31.78 50.90 17.03
C THR A 243 31.45 52.34 16.66
N ILE A 244 30.29 52.59 16.02
CA ILE A 244 29.82 53.95 15.69
C ILE A 244 29.46 54.74 16.95
N ASN A 245 28.87 54.09 17.97
CA ASN A 245 28.45 54.77 19.20
C ASN A 245 29.62 55.16 20.14
N LYS A 246 30.84 54.67 19.89
CA LYS A 246 32.04 55.07 20.66
C LYS A 246 32.77 56.29 20.09
N ASN A 247 32.48 56.72 18.86
CA ASN A 247 33.18 57.81 18.19
C ASN A 247 32.44 59.16 18.18
N HIS A 248 31.27 59.26 18.82
CA HIS A 248 30.61 60.55 19.06
C HIS A 248 30.63 60.92 20.55
N ARG A 249 31.83 61.22 21.10
CA ARG A 249 31.94 62.17 22.21
C ARG A 249 32.39 63.51 21.63
N TYR A 250 31.44 64.43 21.59
CA TYR A 250 31.60 65.82 21.23
C TYR A 250 32.72 66.47 22.06
N VAL A 251 33.64 67.11 21.36
CA VAL A 251 34.51 68.15 21.91
C VAL A 251 33.61 69.38 22.13
N PHE A 252 33.34 69.69 23.39
CA PHE A 252 32.97 71.03 23.82
C PHE A 252 34.13 71.54 24.68
N PHE A 253 34.71 72.65 24.21
CA PHE A 253 35.35 73.78 24.89
C PHE A 253 36.50 74.33 24.04
#